data_AF-A0A9P6J0P1-F1
#
_entry.id   AF-A0A9P6J0P1-F1
#
_cell.length_a   1.000
_cell.length_b   1.000
_cell.length_c   1.000
_cell.angle_alpha   90.00
_cell.angle_beta   90.00
_cell.angle_gamma   90.00
#
_symmetry.space_group_name_H-M   'P 1'
#
loop_
_entity.id
_entity.type
_entity.pdbx_description
1 polymer ?
#
loop_
_entity_poly.entity_id
_entity_poly.type
_entity_poly.pdbx_seq_one_letter_code
_entity_poly.pdbx_strand_id
1 'polypeptide(L)'
;EFFSPSDIADFSSAQTVVFLEMMNELKPLPHEHLDQMDQVYQLTVVRNSEIRLRWHLLCLKASYEKIYPEVTAFASSTGRMKMARPLLRCLCKAKNGDELAKETFLAHRSFYHPIAATMIAKDLGLAK
;
A
#
# COMPACT_ATOMS: atom_id res chain seq x y z
N GLU A 1 -9.50 25.93 -6.94
CA GLU A 1 -10.45 25.31 -6.01
C GLU A 1 -9.67 24.47 -5.02
N PHE A 2 -10.06 24.43 -3.76
CA PHE A 2 -9.37 23.67 -2.72
C PHE A 2 -10.12 22.35 -2.48
N PHE A 3 -9.39 21.25 -2.37
CA PHE A 3 -9.98 19.97 -1.96
C PHE A 3 -10.47 20.04 -0.50
N SER A 4 -11.57 19.36 -0.23
CA SER A 4 -12.25 19.38 1.06
C SER A 4 -12.76 18.00 1.45
N PRO A 5 -12.94 17.70 2.75
CA PRO A 5 -13.48 16.39 3.16
C PRO A 5 -14.86 16.07 2.55
N SER A 6 -15.64 17.10 2.18
CA SER A 6 -16.94 16.93 1.52
C SER A 6 -16.84 16.29 0.12
N ASP A 7 -15.70 16.35 -0.54
CA ASP A 7 -15.53 15.88 -1.92
C ASP A 7 -15.79 14.36 -2.06
N ILE A 8 -15.57 13.60 -0.98
CA ILE A 8 -15.80 12.15 -0.92
C ILE A 8 -16.76 11.74 0.22
N ALA A 9 -17.42 12.69 0.88
CA ALA A 9 -18.23 12.40 2.07
C ALA A 9 -19.39 11.44 1.77
N ASP A 10 -19.98 11.55 0.57
CA ASP A 10 -21.09 10.70 0.13
C ASP A 10 -20.63 9.39 -0.54
N PHE A 11 -19.31 9.15 -0.62
CA PHE A 11 -18.80 7.92 -1.20
C PHE A 11 -19.00 6.76 -0.23
N SER A 12 -19.64 5.70 -0.71
CA SER A 12 -19.54 4.39 -0.08
C SER A 12 -18.10 3.88 -0.11
N SER A 13 -17.75 2.95 0.77
CA SER A 13 -16.40 2.36 0.76
C SER A 13 -16.02 1.74 -0.58
N ALA A 14 -17.01 1.18 -1.32
CA ALA A 14 -16.78 0.65 -2.65
C ALA A 14 -16.43 1.76 -3.66
N GLN A 15 -17.13 2.90 -3.61
CA GLN A 15 -16.81 4.06 -4.43
C GLN A 15 -15.45 4.65 -4.08
N THR A 16 -15.07 4.72 -2.80
CA THR A 16 -13.72 5.15 -2.39
C THR A 16 -12.65 4.20 -2.91
N VAL A 17 -12.90 2.89 -2.90
CA VAL A 17 -11.99 1.90 -3.51
C VAL A 17 -11.83 2.15 -4.99
N VAL A 18 -12.93 2.29 -5.74
CA VAL A 18 -12.88 2.55 -7.19
C VAL A 18 -12.19 3.88 -7.49
N PHE A 19 -12.45 4.92 -6.69
CA PHE A 19 -11.74 6.20 -6.78
C PHE A 19 -10.23 6.02 -6.67
N LEU A 20 -9.73 5.33 -5.63
CA LEU A 20 -8.30 5.09 -5.47
C LEU A 20 -7.72 4.15 -6.53
N GLU A 21 -8.50 3.21 -7.06
CA GLU A 21 -8.11 2.39 -8.21
C GLU A 21 -7.92 3.26 -9.47
N MET A 22 -8.85 4.17 -9.76
CA MET A 22 -8.71 5.10 -10.89
C MET A 22 -7.47 6.00 -10.73
N MET A 23 -7.18 6.48 -9.51
CA MET A 23 -5.96 7.25 -9.25
C MET A 23 -4.69 6.42 -9.48
N ASN A 24 -4.73 5.11 -9.18
CA ASN A 24 -3.62 4.19 -9.41
C ASN A 24 -3.34 3.93 -10.90
N GLU A 25 -4.30 4.16 -11.80
CA GLU A 25 -4.09 4.04 -13.25
C GLU A 25 -3.32 5.25 -13.83
N LEU A 26 -3.31 6.38 -13.12
CA LEU A 26 -2.59 7.58 -13.53
C LEU A 26 -1.07 7.43 -13.35
N LYS A 27 -0.29 8.36 -13.91
CA LYS A 27 1.14 8.47 -13.59
C LYS A 27 1.33 8.71 -12.08
N PRO A 28 2.47 8.30 -11.49
CA PRO A 28 2.72 8.52 -10.07
C PRO A 28 2.50 9.98 -9.69
N LEU A 29 1.70 10.23 -8.65
CA LEU A 29 1.37 11.57 -8.21
C LEU A 29 2.57 12.23 -7.52
N PRO A 30 2.75 13.56 -7.62
CA PRO A 30 3.74 14.26 -6.82
C PRO A 30 3.46 14.08 -5.33
N HIS A 31 4.52 14.04 -4.51
CA HIS A 31 4.39 13.82 -3.06
C HIS A 31 3.51 14.87 -2.38
N GLU A 32 3.56 16.13 -2.83
CA GLU A 32 2.69 17.21 -2.33
C GLU A 32 1.20 16.90 -2.48
N HIS A 33 0.80 16.24 -3.57
CA HIS A 33 -0.59 15.86 -3.79
C HIS A 33 -0.99 14.71 -2.86
N LEU A 34 -0.08 13.76 -2.60
CA LEU A 34 -0.31 12.67 -1.64
C LEU A 34 -0.43 13.20 -0.21
N ASP A 35 0.44 14.15 0.17
CA ASP A 35 0.36 14.85 1.45
C ASP A 35 -1.00 15.56 1.61
N GLN A 36 -1.43 16.32 0.59
CA GLN A 36 -2.73 16.99 0.61
C GLN A 36 -3.91 16.00 0.66
N MET A 37 -3.87 14.93 -0.15
CA MET A 37 -4.91 13.90 -0.13
C MET A 37 -5.04 13.25 1.24
N ASP A 38 -3.93 12.92 1.90
CA ASP A 38 -3.96 12.31 3.23
C ASP A 38 -4.42 13.31 4.31
N GLN A 39 -4.02 14.57 4.20
CA GLN A 39 -4.46 15.63 5.10
C GLN A 39 -5.99 15.85 5.01
N VAL A 40 -6.54 15.86 3.80
CA VAL A 40 -7.96 16.16 3.56
C VAL A 40 -8.83 14.92 3.81
N TYR A 41 -8.42 13.75 3.32
CA TYR A 41 -9.24 12.53 3.33
C TYR A 41 -8.84 11.49 4.38
N GLN A 42 -7.76 11.71 5.12
CA GLN A 42 -7.29 10.86 6.23
C GLN A 42 -7.13 9.38 5.84
N LEU A 43 -6.59 9.11 4.64
CA LEU A 43 -6.56 7.78 4.03
C LEU A 43 -5.61 6.81 4.74
N THR A 44 -4.53 7.31 5.35
CA THR A 44 -3.56 6.50 6.10
C THR A 44 -4.16 5.86 7.34
N VAL A 45 -5.09 6.54 8.02
CA VAL A 45 -5.71 6.05 9.27
C VAL A 45 -6.98 5.22 9.04
N VAL A 46 -7.40 5.02 7.78
CA VAL A 46 -8.60 4.25 7.44
C VAL A 46 -8.44 2.78 7.83
N ARG A 47 -9.45 2.26 8.55
CA ARG A 47 -9.49 0.84 8.99
C ARG A 47 -9.91 -0.14 7.88
N ASN A 48 -10.62 0.32 6.86
CA ASN A 48 -11.05 -0.54 5.77
C ASN A 48 -9.83 -1.03 4.98
N SER A 49 -9.60 -2.34 5.01
CA SER A 49 -8.41 -2.96 4.43
C SER A 49 -8.30 -2.81 2.91
N GLU A 50 -9.42 -2.72 2.18
CA GLU A 50 -9.38 -2.51 0.73
C GLU A 50 -8.97 -1.07 0.41
N ILE A 51 -9.57 -0.07 1.09
CA ILE A 51 -9.19 1.33 0.92
C ILE A 51 -7.70 1.52 1.28
N ARG A 52 -7.28 1.00 2.44
CA ARG A 52 -5.88 1.06 2.89
C ARG A 52 -4.93 0.42 1.89
N LEU A 53 -5.27 -0.74 1.32
CA LEU A 53 -4.48 -1.39 0.28
C LEU A 53 -4.31 -0.46 -0.94
N ARG A 54 -5.38 0.12 -1.49
CA ARG A 54 -5.29 0.97 -2.69
C ARG A 54 -4.52 2.25 -2.41
N TRP A 55 -4.72 2.86 -1.25
CA TRP A 55 -3.98 4.05 -0.82
C TRP A 55 -2.48 3.77 -0.70
N HIS A 56 -2.11 2.69 -0.02
CA HIS A 56 -0.71 2.28 0.09
C HIS A 56 -0.08 2.00 -1.27
N LEU A 57 -0.76 1.27 -2.17
CA LEU A 57 -0.24 1.01 -3.52
C LEU A 57 -0.04 2.31 -4.32
N LEU A 58 -0.94 3.28 -4.19
CA LEU A 58 -0.82 4.60 -4.82
C LEU A 58 0.44 5.33 -4.34
N CYS A 59 0.65 5.33 -3.03
CA CYS A 59 1.82 5.97 -2.42
C CYS A 59 3.13 5.27 -2.77
N LEU A 60 3.16 3.93 -2.75
CA LEU A 60 4.32 3.13 -3.12
C LEU A 60 4.69 3.34 -4.59
N LYS A 61 3.69 3.46 -5.49
CA LYS A 61 3.92 3.77 -6.91
C LYS A 61 4.67 5.09 -7.10
N ALA A 62 4.45 6.07 -6.21
CA ALA A 62 5.16 7.34 -6.18
C ALA A 62 6.46 7.34 -5.34
N SER A 63 6.85 6.20 -4.76
CA SER A 63 7.96 6.11 -3.79
C SER A 63 7.83 7.11 -2.65
N TYR A 64 6.63 7.26 -2.10
CA TYR A 64 6.33 8.16 -0.99
C TYR A 64 6.77 7.52 0.34
N GLU A 65 8.00 7.78 0.75
CA GLU A 65 8.67 7.05 1.86
C GLU A 65 7.96 7.16 3.22
N LYS A 66 7.22 8.26 3.46
CA LYS A 66 6.45 8.47 4.71
C LYS A 66 5.45 7.34 5.00
N ILE A 67 4.96 6.63 3.97
CA ILE A 67 3.98 5.54 4.14
C ILE A 67 4.63 4.18 4.45
N TYR A 68 5.95 4.03 4.31
CA TYR A 68 6.59 2.71 4.40
C TYR A 68 6.38 2.02 5.76
N PRO A 69 6.42 2.71 6.92
CA PRO A 69 6.10 2.10 8.20
C PRO A 69 4.67 1.52 8.23
N GLU A 70 3.70 2.23 7.65
CA GLU A 70 2.30 1.78 7.59
C GLU A 70 2.11 0.59 6.64
N VAL A 71 2.85 0.59 5.53
CA VAL A 71 2.86 -0.52 4.56
C VAL A 71 3.42 -1.78 5.20
N THR A 72 4.56 -1.69 5.88
CA THR A 72 5.21 -2.85 6.51
C THR A 72 4.35 -3.39 7.65
N ALA A 73 3.82 -2.53 8.52
CA ALA A 73 2.88 -2.92 9.57
C ALA A 73 1.65 -3.64 9.01
N PHE A 74 1.05 -3.11 7.94
CA PHE A 74 -0.12 -3.73 7.32
C PHE A 74 0.20 -5.06 6.62
N ALA A 75 1.32 -5.14 5.90
CA ALA A 75 1.75 -6.36 5.23
C ALA A 75 2.02 -7.49 6.23
N SER A 76 2.59 -7.17 7.40
CA SER A 76 2.86 -8.12 8.47
C SER A 76 1.62 -8.52 9.27
N SER A 77 0.55 -7.71 9.26
CA SER A 77 -0.68 -8.01 10.01
C SER A 77 -1.68 -8.88 9.23
N THR A 78 -1.51 -9.07 7.91
CA THR A 78 -2.46 -9.79 7.06
C THR A 78 -1.83 -10.96 6.32
N GLY A 79 -2.38 -12.16 6.51
CA GLY A 79 -1.98 -13.36 5.74
C GLY A 79 -2.60 -13.43 4.34
N ARG A 80 -3.49 -12.50 3.99
CA ARG A 80 -4.21 -12.54 2.69
C ARG A 80 -3.27 -12.15 1.56
N MET A 81 -3.00 -13.09 0.66
CA MET A 81 -2.14 -12.84 -0.51
C MET A 81 -2.60 -11.66 -1.37
N LYS A 82 -3.91 -11.40 -1.47
CA LYS A 82 -4.48 -10.23 -2.18
C LYS A 82 -3.91 -8.90 -1.65
N MET A 83 -3.50 -8.84 -0.39
CA MET A 83 -2.98 -7.66 0.28
C MET A 83 -1.47 -7.72 0.44
N ALA A 84 -0.95 -8.72 1.15
CA ALA A 84 0.48 -8.77 1.52
C ALA A 84 1.41 -8.83 0.32
N ARG A 85 1.06 -9.64 -0.70
CA ARG A 85 1.90 -9.85 -1.88
C ARG A 85 2.11 -8.57 -2.71
N PRO A 86 1.05 -7.85 -3.16
CA PRO A 86 1.26 -6.62 -3.91
C PRO A 86 1.93 -5.52 -3.07
N LEU A 87 1.67 -5.42 -1.75
CA LEU A 87 2.32 -4.44 -0.89
C LEU A 87 3.84 -4.63 -0.83
N LEU A 88 4.30 -5.83 -0.47
CA LEU A 88 5.73 -6.12 -0.36
C LEU A 88 6.43 -6.02 -1.73
N ARG A 89 5.77 -6.47 -2.80
CA ARG A 89 6.30 -6.36 -4.16
C ARG A 89 6.44 -4.90 -4.61
N CYS A 90 5.45 -4.05 -4.32
CA CYS A 90 5.52 -2.63 -4.67
C CYS A 90 6.53 -1.88 -3.81
N LEU A 91 6.62 -2.20 -2.51
CA LEU A 91 7.63 -1.65 -1.61
C LEU A 91 9.04 -2.00 -2.09
N CYS A 92 9.26 -3.25 -2.50
CA CYS A 92 10.56 -3.69 -3.02
C CYS A 92 11.02 -2.90 -4.27
N LYS A 93 10.07 -2.45 -5.10
CA LYS A 93 10.33 -1.64 -6.30
C LYS A 93 10.42 -0.14 -6.02
N ALA A 94 9.96 0.31 -4.87
CA ALA A 94 9.95 1.71 -4.51
C ALA A 94 11.36 2.16 -4.09
N LYS A 95 11.65 3.46 -4.27
CA LYS A 95 12.93 4.03 -3.86
C LYS A 95 13.19 3.76 -2.37
N ASN A 96 14.38 3.27 -2.02
CA ASN A 96 14.77 2.92 -0.65
C ASN A 96 13.88 1.85 0.03
N GLY A 97 13.04 1.13 -0.71
CA GLY A 97 12.11 0.13 -0.16
C GLY A 97 12.53 -1.32 -0.32
N ASP A 98 13.57 -1.62 -1.12
CA ASP A 98 14.00 -2.99 -1.42
C ASP A 98 14.42 -3.78 -0.17
N GLU A 99 15.41 -3.26 0.56
CA GLU A 99 15.92 -3.89 1.78
C GLU A 99 14.80 -4.00 2.83
N LEU A 100 14.05 -2.92 3.04
CA LEU A 100 12.94 -2.89 3.99
C LEU A 100 11.86 -3.94 3.68
N ALA A 101 11.50 -4.15 2.41
CA ALA A 101 10.53 -5.17 2.02
C ALA A 101 11.05 -6.58 2.32
N LYS A 102 12.33 -6.84 2.02
CA LYS A 102 12.98 -8.13 2.27
C LYS A 102 13.09 -8.43 3.76
N GLU A 103 13.55 -7.47 4.55
CA GLU A 103 13.64 -7.58 6.00
C GLU A 103 12.28 -7.83 6.64
N THR A 104 11.27 -7.04 6.27
CA THR A 104 9.89 -7.18 6.77
C THR A 104 9.36 -8.58 6.47
N PHE A 105 9.55 -9.06 5.24
CA PHE A 105 9.12 -10.41 4.85
C PHE A 105 9.87 -11.50 5.62
N LEU A 106 11.19 -11.40 5.76
CA LEU A 106 11.99 -12.41 6.46
C LEU A 106 11.62 -12.50 7.94
N ALA A 107 11.41 -11.36 8.61
CA ALA A 107 10.98 -11.30 10.01
C ALA A 107 9.61 -11.95 10.23
N HIS A 108 8.71 -11.90 9.24
CA HIS A 108 7.34 -12.40 9.34
C HIS A 108 7.08 -13.63 8.45
N ARG A 109 8.13 -14.28 7.93
CA ARG A 109 7.97 -15.36 6.92
C ARG A 109 7.13 -16.53 7.44
N SER A 110 7.26 -16.86 8.72
CA SER A 110 6.54 -17.96 9.38
C SER A 110 5.06 -17.67 9.61
N PHE A 111 4.64 -16.40 9.59
CA PHE A 111 3.24 -16.00 9.74
C PHE A 111 2.43 -16.30 8.48
N TYR A 112 3.04 -16.21 7.30
CA TYR A 112 2.35 -16.48 6.04
C TYR A 112 2.14 -17.97 5.82
N HIS A 113 1.00 -18.32 5.21
CA HIS A 113 0.78 -19.68 4.71
C HIS A 113 1.92 -20.08 3.75
N PRO A 114 2.41 -21.34 3.74
CA PRO A 114 3.58 -21.76 2.96
C PRO A 114 3.52 -21.39 1.46
N ILE A 115 2.34 -21.46 0.86
CA ILE A 115 2.11 -21.03 -0.53
C ILE A 115 2.33 -19.52 -0.69
N ALA A 116 1.79 -18.72 0.23
CA ALA A 116 1.96 -17.27 0.23
C ALA A 116 3.43 -16.88 0.45
N ALA A 117 4.10 -17.51 1.42
CA ALA A 117 5.52 -17.28 1.70
C ALA A 117 6.39 -17.58 0.47
N THR A 118 6.14 -18.70 -0.21
CA THR A 118 6.87 -19.06 -1.45
C THR A 118 6.65 -18.03 -2.56
N MET A 119 5.41 -17.60 -2.77
CA MET A 119 5.09 -16.60 -3.80
C MET A 119 5.69 -15.23 -3.50
N ILE A 120 5.65 -14.78 -2.23
CA ILE A 120 6.25 -13.51 -1.82
C ILE A 120 7.78 -13.58 -1.93
N ALA A 121 8.41 -14.67 -1.48
CA ALA A 121 9.85 -14.85 -1.63
C ALA A 121 10.29 -14.77 -3.11
N LYS A 122 9.52 -15.36 -4.02
CA LYS A 122 9.78 -15.25 -5.47
C LYS A 122 9.64 -13.82 -5.97
N ASP A 123 8.58 -13.11 -5.57
CA ASP A 123 8.36 -11.71 -5.95
C ASP A 123 9.47 -10.78 -5.46
N LEU A 124 10.10 -11.10 -4.32
CA LEU A 124 11.20 -10.34 -3.70
C LEU A 124 12.60 -10.77 -4.17
N GLY A 125 12.71 -11.73 -5.10
CA GLY A 125 14.00 -12.25 -5.56
C GLY A 125 14.78 -13.04 -4.49
N LEU A 126 14.09 -13.57 -3.48
CA LEU A 126 14.67 -14.37 -2.39
C LEU A 126 14.51 -15.88 -2.62
N ALA A 127 13.76 -16.29 -3.64
CA ALA A 127 13.66 -17.68 -4.04
C ALA A 127 14.96 -18.12 -4.74
N LYS A 128 15.49 -19.27 -4.33
CA LYS A 128 16.57 -19.97 -5.06
C LYS A 128 16.04 -20.61 -6.33
#